data_AF-A0A6L7UKM9-F1
#
_entry.id   AF-A0A6L7UKM9-F1
#
_cell.length_a   1.000
_cell.length_b   1.000
_cell.length_c   1.000
_cell.angle_alpha   90.00
_cell.angle_beta   90.00
_cell.angle_gamma   90.00
#
_symmetry.space_group_name_H-M   'P 1'
#
loop_
_entity.id
_entity.type
_entity.pdbx_description
1 polymer ?
#
loop_
_entity_poly.entity_id
_entity_poly.type
_entity_poly.pdbx_seq_one_letter_code
_entity_poly.pdbx_strand_id
1 'polypeptide(L)'
;MPGRGDLDFSRAVLDQLYSYRPKREGIAYPLWLVTGVFGGHRFYLDRPGTGFLMLLTLGGAGLWWLLDVLLIPRMVRKFNEDQARRRFLGLPPRQLAFMPAKGETLPPEPHWAAKRGTRVRLVADSVVMMLAGGSMGAFARGFGIYEPIIAVLALIAITLLGTRWAALSNLPILRGFDRWAHRLRLFYYTNDPGGAVSLAFRQVLAAFAILRKRRRAEAKLYLQFGVWFTILFTVFDIIEASSGTGGFTFSLVQDFYMTLFATYAFAAPIGAILNKHVLLQRSDRVIWVLSGVAVLFIVTSLF
;
A
#
# COMPACT_ATOMS: atom_id res chain seq x y z
N MET A 1 12.15 14.82 24.44
CA MET A 1 11.42 14.84 23.15
C MET A 1 10.95 13.42 22.89
N PRO A 2 9.64 13.15 22.75
CA PRO A 2 9.16 11.81 22.39
C PRO A 2 9.81 11.34 21.09
N GLY A 3 10.18 10.06 21.03
CA GLY A 3 10.78 9.46 19.84
C GLY A 3 9.78 9.38 18.69
N ARG A 4 10.27 9.22 17.45
CA ARG A 4 9.41 9.11 16.25
C ARG A 4 8.37 7.98 16.35
N GLY A 5 8.72 6.89 17.05
CA GLY A 5 7.83 5.77 17.35
C GLY A 5 6.70 6.11 18.33
N ASP A 6 6.93 7.00 19.29
CA ASP A 6 5.93 7.43 20.28
C ASP A 6 4.82 8.28 19.62
N LEU A 7 5.16 9.00 18.55
CA LEU A 7 4.23 9.85 17.80
C LEU A 7 3.36 9.02 16.84
N ASP A 8 3.97 8.06 16.13
CA ASP A 8 3.28 7.19 15.15
C ASP A 8 2.28 6.22 15.82
N PHE A 9 2.45 5.90 17.11
CA PHE A 9 1.54 5.04 17.89
C PHE A 9 0.95 5.73 19.12
N SER A 10 0.89 7.06 19.11
CA SER A 10 0.17 7.80 20.15
C SER A 10 -1.27 7.30 20.28
N ARG A 11 -1.86 7.43 21.48
CA ARG A 11 -3.24 7.00 21.75
C ARG A 11 -4.23 7.57 20.72
N ALA A 12 -4.05 8.84 20.35
CA ALA A 12 -4.87 9.51 19.35
C ALA A 12 -4.78 8.85 17.95
N VAL A 13 -3.60 8.44 17.51
CA VAL A 13 -3.41 7.73 16.22
C VAL A 13 -4.04 6.34 16.28
N LEU A 14 -3.87 5.61 17.39
CA LEU A 14 -4.51 4.33 17.59
C LEU A 14 -6.05 4.46 17.61
N ASP A 15 -6.60 5.47 18.28
CA ASP A 15 -8.03 5.77 18.26
C ASP A 15 -8.54 6.03 16.85
N GLN A 16 -7.77 6.78 16.06
CA GLN A 16 -8.11 7.07 14.68
C GLN A 16 -8.03 5.83 13.78
N LEU A 17 -7.03 4.96 13.99
CA LEU A 17 -6.85 3.70 13.26
C LEU A 17 -7.97 2.71 13.55
N TYR A 18 -8.35 2.58 14.83
CA TYR A 18 -9.41 1.67 15.28
C TYR A 18 -10.82 2.27 15.14
N SER A 19 -10.95 3.47 14.57
CA SER A 19 -12.26 4.08 14.29
C SER A 19 -13.06 3.30 13.24
N TYR A 20 -14.33 3.02 13.55
CA TYR A 20 -15.26 2.35 12.64
C TYR A 20 -15.85 3.36 11.66
N ARG A 21 -15.17 3.59 10.53
CA ARG A 21 -15.70 4.48 9.49
C ARG A 21 -16.67 3.72 8.56
N PRO A 22 -17.92 4.19 8.42
CA PRO A 22 -18.84 3.65 7.43
C PRO A 22 -18.37 4.02 6.01
N LYS A 23 -18.73 3.17 5.05
CA LYS A 23 -18.52 3.41 3.62
C LYS A 23 -19.76 4.05 3.03
N ARG A 24 -19.55 4.95 2.10
CA ARG A 24 -20.60 5.68 1.38
C ARG A 24 -20.73 5.16 -0.05
N GLU A 25 -21.97 5.01 -0.50
CA GLU A 25 -22.31 4.63 -1.88
C GLU A 25 -21.87 5.69 -2.88
N GLY A 26 -22.03 6.97 -2.54
CA GLY A 26 -21.61 8.09 -3.39
C GLY A 26 -20.11 8.15 -3.70
N ILE A 27 -19.26 7.43 -2.96
CA ILE A 27 -17.83 7.25 -3.29
C ILE A 27 -17.62 5.96 -4.10
N ALA A 28 -18.43 4.93 -3.86
CA ALA A 28 -18.32 3.65 -4.54
C ALA A 28 -18.72 3.73 -6.01
N TYR A 29 -19.72 4.54 -6.38
CA TYR A 29 -20.17 4.68 -7.77
C TYR A 29 -19.15 5.38 -8.69
N PRO A 30 -18.57 6.54 -8.33
CA PRO A 30 -17.51 7.14 -9.15
C PRO A 30 -16.32 6.19 -9.30
N LEU A 31 -15.97 5.49 -8.21
CA LEU A 31 -14.89 4.51 -8.25
C LEU A 31 -15.23 3.33 -9.17
N TRP A 32 -16.46 2.85 -9.15
CA TRP A 32 -16.94 1.81 -10.08
C TRP A 32 -16.96 2.29 -11.53
N LEU A 33 -17.28 3.55 -11.80
CA LEU A 33 -17.31 4.06 -13.17
C LEU A 33 -15.89 4.14 -13.74
N VAL A 34 -14.96 4.71 -12.98
CA VAL A 34 -13.57 4.96 -13.43
C VAL A 34 -12.73 3.68 -13.42
N THR A 35 -12.95 2.81 -12.44
CA THR A 35 -12.06 1.66 -12.15
C THR A 35 -12.77 0.33 -12.23
N GLY A 36 -13.96 0.35 -12.85
CA GLY A 36 -14.94 -0.72 -12.85
C GLY A 36 -14.39 -2.04 -13.32
N VAL A 37 -13.86 -2.07 -14.54
CA VAL A 37 -13.26 -3.26 -15.15
C VAL A 37 -12.11 -3.83 -14.30
N PHE A 38 -11.39 -2.96 -13.61
CA PHE A 38 -10.26 -3.31 -12.74
C PHE A 38 -10.66 -3.64 -11.28
N GLY A 39 -11.92 -3.41 -10.90
CA GLY A 39 -12.46 -3.73 -9.58
C GLY A 39 -12.07 -2.78 -8.43
N GLY A 40 -11.69 -1.53 -8.71
CA GLY A 40 -11.27 -0.57 -7.66
C GLY A 40 -12.35 -0.30 -6.60
N HIS A 41 -13.62 -0.30 -6.97
CA HIS A 41 -14.75 -0.22 -6.02
C HIS A 41 -14.79 -1.38 -5.03
N ARG A 42 -14.38 -2.59 -5.44
CA ARG A 42 -14.28 -3.76 -4.54
C ARG A 42 -13.13 -3.62 -3.55
N PHE A 43 -12.02 -2.99 -3.94
CA PHE A 43 -10.92 -2.66 -3.03
C PHE A 43 -11.35 -1.61 -1.99
N TYR A 44 -12.12 -0.59 -2.39
CA TYR A 44 -12.69 0.39 -1.46
C TYR A 44 -13.62 -0.23 -0.41
N LEU A 45 -14.39 -1.26 -0.81
CA LEU A 45 -15.31 -2.00 0.07
C LEU A 45 -14.62 -3.12 0.88
N ASP A 46 -13.28 -3.15 0.92
CA ASP A 46 -12.49 -4.17 1.63
C ASP A 46 -12.84 -5.61 1.23
N ARG A 47 -13.06 -5.82 -0.08
CA ARG A 47 -13.24 -7.13 -0.70
C ARG A 47 -12.10 -7.46 -1.65
N PRO A 48 -10.84 -7.55 -1.16
CA PRO A 48 -9.67 -7.72 -2.01
C PRO A 48 -9.68 -9.04 -2.77
N GLY A 49 -10.27 -10.13 -2.23
CA GLY A 49 -10.33 -11.41 -2.93
C GLY A 49 -11.16 -11.32 -4.22
N THR A 50 -12.38 -10.80 -4.14
CA THR A 50 -13.22 -10.60 -5.33
C THR A 50 -12.73 -9.47 -6.22
N GLY A 51 -12.08 -8.44 -5.65
CA GLY A 51 -11.43 -7.38 -6.43
C GLY A 51 -10.25 -7.92 -7.25
N PHE A 52 -9.44 -8.79 -6.65
CA PHE A 52 -8.35 -9.47 -7.35
C PHE A 52 -8.85 -10.46 -8.39
N LEU A 53 -9.94 -11.19 -8.12
CA LEU A 53 -10.55 -12.06 -9.13
C LEU A 53 -11.09 -11.23 -10.31
N MET A 54 -11.73 -10.10 -10.05
CA MET A 54 -12.19 -9.17 -11.07
C MET A 54 -11.01 -8.60 -11.87
N LEU A 55 -9.93 -8.26 -11.19
CA LEU A 55 -8.68 -7.83 -11.80
C LEU A 55 -8.09 -8.92 -12.70
N LEU A 56 -8.08 -10.20 -12.31
CA LEU A 56 -7.55 -11.26 -13.17
C LEU A 56 -8.44 -11.57 -14.38
N THR A 57 -9.76 -11.39 -14.27
CA THR A 57 -10.71 -11.75 -15.32
C THR A 57 -11.13 -10.58 -16.21
N LEU A 58 -10.50 -9.40 -16.08
CA LEU A 58 -10.93 -8.16 -16.73
C LEU A 58 -12.43 -7.88 -16.49
N GLY A 59 -12.89 -8.11 -15.25
CA GLY A 59 -14.29 -8.00 -14.90
C GLY A 59 -15.19 -9.07 -15.54
N GLY A 60 -14.65 -10.22 -15.91
CA GLY A 60 -15.38 -11.29 -16.62
C GLY A 60 -15.92 -10.80 -17.97
N ALA A 61 -15.08 -10.10 -18.74
CA ALA A 61 -15.43 -9.40 -19.99
C ALA A 61 -16.46 -8.26 -19.81
N GLY A 62 -16.35 -7.50 -18.70
CA GLY A 62 -17.26 -6.39 -18.40
C GLY A 62 -18.63 -6.79 -17.83
N LEU A 63 -18.97 -8.08 -17.79
CA LEU A 63 -20.23 -8.54 -17.19
C LEU A 63 -20.29 -8.24 -15.68
N TRP A 64 -19.17 -8.39 -14.97
CA TRP A 64 -19.12 -8.03 -13.55
C TRP A 64 -19.24 -6.53 -13.33
N TRP A 65 -18.76 -5.72 -14.26
CA TRP A 65 -18.92 -4.28 -14.20
C TRP A 65 -20.40 -3.92 -14.27
N LEU A 66 -21.16 -4.48 -15.21
CA LEU A 66 -22.61 -4.28 -15.32
C LEU A 66 -23.36 -4.77 -14.07
N LEU A 67 -23.05 -5.97 -13.56
CA LEU A 67 -23.71 -6.51 -12.38
C LEU A 67 -23.39 -5.72 -11.10
N ASP A 68 -22.19 -5.12 -11.03
CA ASP A 68 -21.77 -4.41 -9.83
C ASP A 68 -22.56 -3.15 -9.55
N VAL A 69 -23.18 -2.51 -10.57
CA VAL A 69 -24.06 -1.35 -10.35
C VAL A 69 -25.22 -1.69 -9.42
N LEU A 70 -25.79 -2.89 -9.53
CA LEU A 70 -26.89 -3.39 -8.69
C LEU A 70 -26.38 -3.93 -7.34
N LEU A 71 -25.13 -4.37 -7.28
CA LEU A 71 -24.55 -4.98 -6.08
C LEU A 71 -23.95 -3.96 -5.12
N ILE A 72 -23.51 -2.79 -5.58
CA ILE A 72 -22.86 -1.75 -4.75
C ILE A 72 -23.66 -1.42 -3.48
N PRO A 73 -24.98 -1.10 -3.54
CA PRO A 73 -25.75 -0.79 -2.33
C PRO A 73 -25.75 -1.93 -1.31
N ARG A 74 -25.95 -3.17 -1.78
CA ARG A 74 -25.89 -4.37 -0.93
C ARG A 74 -24.50 -4.57 -0.33
N MET A 75 -23.44 -4.30 -1.10
CA MET A 75 -22.07 -4.45 -0.62
C MET A 75 -21.71 -3.39 0.44
N VAL A 76 -22.12 -2.15 0.24
CA VAL A 76 -21.92 -1.05 1.20
C VAL A 76 -22.69 -1.32 2.49
N ARG A 77 -23.97 -1.68 2.40
CA ARG A 77 -24.78 -2.04 3.56
C ARG A 77 -24.16 -3.18 4.36
N LYS A 78 -23.79 -4.29 3.70
CA LYS A 78 -23.15 -5.44 4.36
C LYS A 78 -21.82 -5.07 5.03
N PHE A 79 -21.03 -4.15 4.44
CA PHE A 79 -19.81 -3.67 5.07
C PHE A 79 -20.12 -2.84 6.33
N ASN A 80 -21.09 -1.93 6.25
CA ASN A 80 -21.46 -1.06 7.37
C ASN A 80 -22.07 -1.87 8.53
N GLU A 81 -22.89 -2.87 8.23
CA GLU A 81 -23.43 -3.83 9.21
C GLU A 81 -22.31 -4.65 9.90
N ASP A 82 -21.34 -5.17 9.13
CA ASP A 82 -20.17 -5.88 9.68
C ASP A 82 -19.33 -4.98 10.60
N GLN A 83 -19.14 -3.71 10.25
CA GLN A 83 -18.45 -2.75 11.10
C GLN A 83 -19.22 -2.45 12.39
N ALA A 84 -20.54 -2.26 12.31
CA ALA A 84 -21.39 -2.04 13.48
C ALA A 84 -21.35 -3.25 14.42
N ARG A 85 -21.43 -4.47 13.88
CA ARG A 85 -21.29 -5.72 14.64
C ARG A 85 -19.93 -5.82 15.32
N ARG A 86 -18.85 -5.54 14.61
CA ARG A 86 -17.49 -5.57 15.18
C ARG A 86 -17.33 -4.56 16.32
N ARG A 87 -17.89 -3.35 16.15
CA ARG A 87 -17.92 -2.33 17.20
C ARG A 87 -18.63 -2.81 18.45
N PHE A 88 -19.80 -3.44 18.30
CA PHE A 88 -20.55 -4.00 19.41
C PHE A 88 -19.77 -5.10 20.15
N LEU A 89 -19.07 -5.96 19.40
CA LEU A 89 -18.27 -7.06 19.95
C LEU A 89 -16.88 -6.63 20.47
N GLY A 90 -16.52 -5.35 20.39
CA GLY A 90 -15.17 -4.87 20.73
C GLY A 90 -14.06 -5.42 19.82
N LEU A 91 -14.40 -5.96 18.64
CA LEU A 91 -13.44 -6.54 17.70
C LEU A 91 -12.83 -5.47 16.80
N PRO A 92 -11.55 -5.57 16.41
CA PRO A 92 -10.93 -4.59 15.51
C PRO A 92 -11.74 -4.39 14.22
N PRO A 93 -11.75 -3.17 13.66
CA PRO A 93 -12.45 -2.90 12.40
C PRO A 93 -11.95 -3.84 11.31
N ARG A 94 -12.80 -4.13 10.31
CA ARG A 94 -12.49 -5.13 9.26
C ARG A 94 -11.12 -4.94 8.58
N GLN A 95 -10.69 -3.68 8.45
CA GLN A 95 -9.39 -3.30 7.88
C GLN A 95 -8.18 -3.70 8.72
N LEU A 96 -8.39 -3.90 10.02
CA LEU A 96 -7.41 -4.30 11.04
C LEU A 96 -7.76 -5.67 11.63
N ALA A 97 -8.61 -6.47 10.96
CA ALA A 97 -9.01 -7.79 11.46
C ALA A 97 -7.84 -8.78 11.64
N PHE A 98 -6.67 -8.46 11.08
CA PHE A 98 -5.43 -9.21 11.22
C PHE A 98 -4.55 -8.72 12.38
N MET A 99 -4.93 -7.63 13.04
CA MET A 99 -4.23 -7.05 14.18
C MET A 99 -4.86 -7.51 15.49
N PRO A 100 -4.13 -7.48 16.62
CA PRO A 100 -4.71 -7.71 17.93
C PRO A 100 -5.82 -6.70 18.23
N ALA A 101 -6.69 -7.01 19.19
CA ALA A 101 -7.64 -6.01 19.70
C ALA A 101 -6.86 -4.81 20.27
N LYS A 102 -7.49 -3.63 20.27
CA LYS A 102 -6.87 -2.40 20.75
C LYS A 102 -6.51 -2.57 22.24
N GLY A 103 -5.22 -2.70 22.53
CA GLY A 103 -4.69 -2.62 23.90
C GLY A 103 -4.57 -1.16 24.37
N GLU A 104 -4.29 -0.96 25.65
CA GLU A 104 -4.20 0.38 26.26
C GLU A 104 -2.96 1.17 25.80
N THR A 105 -1.85 0.49 25.56
CA THR A 105 -0.59 1.04 25.04
C THR A 105 0.22 -0.04 24.34
N LEU A 106 0.92 0.31 23.26
CA LEU A 106 1.94 -0.55 22.65
C LEU A 106 3.28 -0.31 23.36
N PRO A 107 4.13 -1.34 23.55
CA PRO A 107 5.48 -1.14 24.07
C PRO A 107 6.31 -0.18 23.19
N PRO A 108 7.38 0.43 23.72
CA PRO A 108 8.17 1.43 22.97
C PRO A 108 8.86 0.83 21.73
N GLU A 109 9.19 -0.47 21.76
CA GLU A 109 9.81 -1.18 20.67
C GLU A 109 9.04 -2.45 20.28
N PRO A 110 9.06 -2.84 19.00
CA PRO A 110 8.46 -4.10 18.57
C PRO A 110 9.27 -5.29 19.09
N HIS A 111 8.60 -6.40 19.39
CA HIS A 111 9.21 -7.62 19.93
C HIS A 111 10.36 -8.20 19.08
N TRP A 112 10.38 -7.91 17.78
CA TRP A 112 11.43 -8.38 16.86
C TRP A 112 12.62 -7.41 16.72
N ALA A 113 12.58 -6.22 17.37
CA ALA A 113 13.59 -5.17 17.24
C ALA A 113 15.01 -5.70 17.52
N ALA A 114 15.17 -6.42 18.63
CA ALA A 114 16.44 -7.02 19.05
C ALA A 114 17.05 -7.93 17.97
N LYS A 115 16.21 -8.68 17.24
CA LYS A 115 16.66 -9.60 16.17
C LYS A 115 17.10 -8.88 14.89
N ARG A 116 16.65 -7.64 14.66
CA ARG A 116 16.77 -6.93 13.38
C ARG A 116 17.59 -5.64 13.43
N GLY A 117 18.08 -5.25 14.61
CA GLY A 117 18.80 -3.99 14.84
C GLY A 117 20.32 -4.00 14.61
N THR A 118 20.92 -5.02 14.01
CA THR A 118 22.39 -5.09 13.85
C THR A 118 22.93 -4.21 12.71
N ARG A 119 24.19 -3.77 12.81
CA ARG A 119 24.85 -2.98 11.74
C ARG A 119 25.05 -3.78 10.45
N VAL A 120 25.39 -5.07 10.56
CA VAL A 120 25.46 -5.99 9.41
C VAL A 120 24.13 -6.01 8.66
N ARG A 121 23.03 -5.94 9.41
CA ARG A 121 21.71 -5.94 8.80
C ARG A 121 21.45 -4.66 7.99
N LEU A 122 21.89 -3.50 8.48
CA LEU A 122 21.79 -2.24 7.74
C LEU A 122 22.47 -2.34 6.35
N VAL A 123 23.67 -2.90 6.28
CA VAL A 123 24.40 -3.11 5.01
C VAL A 123 23.61 -4.03 4.08
N ALA A 124 23.11 -5.15 4.61
CA ALA A 124 22.29 -6.07 3.83
C ALA A 124 21.02 -5.42 3.29
N ASP A 125 20.35 -4.56 4.07
CA ASP A 125 19.18 -3.83 3.59
C ASP A 125 19.55 -2.77 2.54
N SER A 126 20.70 -2.10 2.66
CA SER A 126 21.21 -1.21 1.60
C SER A 126 21.37 -1.96 0.28
N VAL A 127 21.93 -3.18 0.30
CA VAL A 127 22.03 -4.03 -0.90
C VAL A 127 20.65 -4.35 -1.48
N VAL A 128 19.65 -4.64 -0.63
CA VAL A 128 18.27 -4.85 -1.12
C VAL A 128 17.69 -3.57 -1.71
N MET A 129 17.96 -2.40 -1.13
CA MET A 129 17.53 -1.11 -1.68
C MET A 129 18.19 -0.82 -3.04
N MET A 130 19.48 -1.15 -3.20
CA MET A 130 20.19 -1.05 -4.49
C MET A 130 19.57 -1.97 -5.54
N LEU A 131 19.36 -3.25 -5.19
CA LEU A 131 18.78 -4.24 -6.10
C LEU A 131 17.34 -3.88 -6.49
N ALA A 132 16.50 -3.49 -5.53
CA ALA A 132 15.13 -3.09 -5.78
C ALA A 132 15.07 -1.82 -6.63
N GLY A 133 15.88 -0.81 -6.31
CA GLY A 133 15.95 0.44 -7.08
C GLY A 133 16.48 0.23 -8.50
N GLY A 134 17.56 -0.53 -8.66
CA GLY A 134 18.16 -0.79 -9.97
C GLY A 134 17.27 -1.64 -10.86
N SER A 135 16.67 -2.71 -10.30
CA SER A 135 15.69 -3.54 -11.02
C SER A 135 14.48 -2.72 -11.46
N MET A 136 14.06 -1.75 -10.64
CA MET A 136 12.94 -0.87 -10.95
C MET A 136 13.27 0.12 -12.07
N GLY A 137 14.44 0.76 -12.03
CA GLY A 137 14.87 1.66 -13.11
C GLY A 137 15.05 0.91 -14.43
N ALA A 138 15.66 -0.28 -14.39
CA ALA A 138 15.80 -1.14 -15.56
C ALA A 138 14.45 -1.61 -16.11
N PHE A 139 13.50 -1.97 -15.23
CA PHE A 139 12.13 -2.30 -15.62
C PHE A 139 11.44 -1.12 -16.30
N ALA A 140 11.49 0.07 -15.70
CA ALA A 140 10.85 1.26 -16.24
C ALA A 140 11.41 1.62 -17.63
N ARG A 141 12.74 1.57 -17.78
CA ARG A 141 13.41 1.80 -19.08
C ARG A 141 13.04 0.73 -20.11
N GLY A 142 13.05 -0.54 -19.70
CA GLY A 142 12.80 -1.67 -20.60
C GLY A 142 11.37 -1.75 -21.11
N PHE A 143 10.38 -1.36 -20.29
CA PHE A 143 8.97 -1.38 -20.66
C PHE A 143 8.41 -0.01 -21.06
N GLY A 144 9.15 1.08 -20.83
CA GLY A 144 8.68 2.45 -21.10
C GLY A 144 7.64 2.97 -20.10
N ILE A 145 7.54 2.38 -18.91
CA ILE A 145 6.50 2.62 -17.92
C ILE A 145 7.15 3.21 -16.66
N TYR A 146 6.89 4.49 -16.38
CA TYR A 146 7.55 5.26 -15.32
C TYR A 146 6.66 5.50 -14.08
N GLU A 147 5.37 5.20 -14.17
CA GLU A 147 4.36 5.33 -13.14
C GLU A 147 4.76 4.61 -11.84
N PRO A 148 5.32 3.38 -11.86
CA PRO A 148 5.78 2.72 -10.65
C PRO A 148 6.81 3.55 -9.90
N ILE A 149 7.73 4.22 -10.61
CA ILE A 149 8.81 5.02 -9.99
C ILE A 149 8.19 6.13 -9.17
N ILE A 150 7.23 6.85 -9.75
CA ILE A 150 6.51 7.92 -9.05
C ILE A 150 5.81 7.37 -7.80
N ALA A 151 5.16 6.21 -7.89
CA ALA A 151 4.51 5.58 -6.74
C ALA A 151 5.51 5.20 -5.63
N VAL A 152 6.68 4.63 -5.98
CA VAL A 152 7.71 4.29 -5.00
C VAL A 152 8.36 5.53 -4.40
N LEU A 153 8.60 6.58 -5.19
CA LEU A 153 9.10 7.86 -4.69
C LEU A 153 8.11 8.50 -3.71
N ALA A 154 6.81 8.42 -4.01
CA ALA A 154 5.78 8.88 -3.09
C ALA A 154 5.77 8.07 -1.79
N LEU A 155 5.94 6.74 -1.85
CA LEU A 155 6.10 5.89 -0.67
C LEU A 155 7.30 6.30 0.18
N ILE A 156 8.45 6.53 -0.47
CA ILE A 156 9.68 7.00 0.18
C ILE A 156 9.42 8.35 0.86
N ALA A 157 8.81 9.30 0.14
CA ALA A 157 8.50 10.64 0.65
C ALA A 157 7.57 10.58 1.87
N ILE A 158 6.47 9.81 1.81
CA ILE A 158 5.54 9.63 2.92
C ILE A 158 6.27 9.08 4.15
N THR A 159 7.19 8.12 3.95
CA THR A 159 7.95 7.51 5.04
C THR A 159 8.97 8.49 5.65
N LEU A 160 9.63 9.29 4.82
CA LEU A 160 10.62 10.29 5.24
C LEU A 160 9.99 11.50 5.93
N LEU A 161 8.81 11.95 5.47
CA LEU A 161 8.12 13.10 6.03
C LEU A 161 7.61 12.82 7.44
N GLY A 162 7.25 11.57 7.78
CA GLY A 162 6.86 11.17 9.13
C GLY A 162 5.84 12.11 9.77
N THR A 163 6.24 12.86 10.80
CA THR A 163 5.38 13.84 11.49
C THR A 163 5.06 15.08 10.64
N ARG A 164 5.94 15.48 9.71
CA ARG A 164 5.67 16.57 8.76
C ARG A 164 4.56 16.21 7.77
N TRP A 165 4.39 14.92 7.49
CA TRP A 165 3.27 14.42 6.69
C TRP A 165 1.93 14.71 7.35
N ALA A 166 1.85 14.70 8.69
CA ALA A 166 0.61 14.95 9.42
C ALA A 166 0.01 16.33 9.06
N ALA A 167 0.85 17.35 8.88
CA ALA A 167 0.40 18.68 8.46
C ALA A 167 -0.20 18.68 7.04
N LEU A 168 0.41 17.96 6.11
CA LEU A 168 -0.08 17.81 4.73
C LEU A 168 -1.33 16.93 4.64
N SER A 169 -1.47 15.98 5.57
CA SER A 169 -2.56 15.02 5.59
C SER A 169 -3.94 15.63 5.82
N ASN A 170 -4.07 16.94 6.12
CA ASN A 170 -5.37 17.61 6.26
C ASN A 170 -6.22 17.56 4.97
N LEU A 171 -5.58 17.43 3.80
CA LEU A 171 -6.27 17.29 2.53
C LEU A 171 -7.07 15.96 2.46
N PRO A 172 -8.33 15.95 1.98
CA PRO A 172 -9.19 14.76 1.95
C PRO A 172 -8.54 13.51 1.33
N ILE A 173 -7.80 13.70 0.24
CA ILE A 173 -7.12 12.64 -0.51
C ILE A 173 -5.93 12.09 0.30
N LEU A 174 -5.16 12.98 0.94
CA LEU A 174 -3.96 12.61 1.70
C LEU A 174 -4.28 11.96 3.06
N ARG A 175 -5.44 12.24 3.67
CA ARG A 175 -5.93 11.52 4.87
C ARG A 175 -5.98 10.02 4.67
N GLY A 176 -6.30 9.60 3.45
CA GLY A 176 -6.34 8.20 3.07
C GLY A 176 -4.97 7.53 3.13
N PHE A 177 -3.96 8.20 2.55
CA PHE A 177 -2.57 7.74 2.53
C PHE A 177 -1.96 7.73 3.93
N ASP A 178 -2.23 8.75 4.73
CA ASP A 178 -1.77 8.81 6.11
C ASP A 178 -2.24 7.59 6.91
N ARG A 179 -3.55 7.30 6.87
CA ARG A 179 -4.09 6.11 7.53
C ARG A 179 -3.47 4.83 6.98
N TRP A 180 -3.29 4.73 5.66
CA TRP A 180 -2.66 3.57 5.05
C TRP A 180 -1.22 3.36 5.56
N ALA A 181 -0.43 4.43 5.63
CA ALA A 181 0.95 4.39 6.14
C ALA A 181 0.99 3.96 7.62
N HIS A 182 0.09 4.49 8.45
CA HIS A 182 -0.07 4.06 9.84
C HIS A 182 -0.48 2.59 9.97
N ARG A 183 -1.37 2.09 9.10
CA ARG A 183 -1.73 0.66 9.04
C ARG A 183 -0.54 -0.22 8.67
N LEU A 184 0.29 0.24 7.73
CA LEU A 184 1.51 -0.46 7.33
C LEU A 184 2.53 -0.51 8.47
N ARG A 185 2.76 0.62 9.15
CA ARG A 185 3.61 0.68 10.34
C ARG A 185 3.12 -0.23 11.45
N LEU A 186 1.83 -0.21 11.77
CA LEU A 186 1.24 -1.08 12.79
C LEU A 186 1.31 -2.57 12.41
N PHE A 187 1.19 -2.89 11.11
CA PHE A 187 1.42 -4.24 10.61
C PHE A 187 2.85 -4.69 10.91
N TYR A 188 3.87 -3.89 10.56
CA TYR A 188 5.26 -4.24 10.82
C TYR A 188 5.61 -4.22 12.30
N TYR A 189 5.00 -3.35 13.10
CA TYR A 189 5.17 -3.36 14.55
C TYR A 189 4.78 -4.72 15.15
N THR A 190 3.64 -5.27 14.72
CA THR A 190 3.12 -6.57 15.19
C THR A 190 3.72 -7.77 14.46
N ASN A 191 4.41 -7.57 13.33
CA ASN A 191 4.93 -8.65 12.50
C ASN A 191 6.37 -8.38 12.02
N ASP A 192 7.32 -9.24 12.39
CA ASP A 192 8.70 -9.23 11.84
C ASP A 192 8.76 -9.06 10.28
N PRO A 193 9.38 -8.00 9.75
CA PRO A 193 9.48 -7.79 8.30
C PRO A 193 10.28 -8.88 7.57
N GLY A 194 11.13 -9.64 8.27
CA GLY A 194 11.87 -10.77 7.71
C GLY A 194 13.36 -10.51 7.46
N GLY A 195 14.02 -11.49 6.84
CA GLY A 195 15.42 -11.46 6.38
C GLY A 195 15.66 -10.49 5.22
N ALA A 196 16.90 -10.03 4.99
CA ALA A 196 17.21 -9.17 3.83
C ALA A 196 16.94 -9.95 2.54
N VAL A 197 17.38 -11.20 2.49
CA VAL A 197 17.08 -12.15 1.39
C VAL A 197 15.57 -12.29 1.17
N SER A 198 14.78 -12.51 2.22
CA SER A 198 13.32 -12.63 2.04
C SER A 198 12.66 -11.34 1.56
N LEU A 199 13.24 -10.19 1.86
CA LEU A 199 12.79 -8.90 1.33
C LEU A 199 13.22 -8.74 -0.13
N ALA A 200 14.45 -9.12 -0.49
CA ALA A 200 14.96 -9.08 -1.86
C ALA A 200 14.15 -9.95 -2.83
N PHE A 201 13.57 -11.05 -2.34
CA PHE A 201 12.71 -11.94 -3.12
C PHE A 201 11.22 -11.67 -2.90
N ARG A 202 10.84 -10.55 -2.29
CA ARG A 202 9.46 -10.31 -1.89
C ARG A 202 8.51 -10.19 -3.07
N GLN A 203 8.99 -9.65 -4.19
CA GLN A 203 8.29 -9.62 -5.47
C GLN A 203 7.94 -11.03 -5.99
N VAL A 204 8.81 -12.02 -5.79
CA VAL A 204 8.56 -13.42 -6.19
C VAL A 204 7.69 -14.14 -5.16
N LEU A 205 7.99 -13.94 -3.87
CA LEU A 205 7.28 -14.56 -2.75
C LEU A 205 5.84 -14.06 -2.59
N ALA A 206 5.52 -12.92 -3.17
CA ALA A 206 4.19 -12.35 -3.21
C ALA A 206 3.18 -13.18 -4.00
N ALA A 207 3.59 -13.80 -5.11
CA ALA A 207 2.75 -14.73 -5.85
C ALA A 207 2.29 -15.90 -4.96
N PHE A 208 3.16 -16.32 -4.03
CA PHE A 208 2.88 -17.36 -3.04
C PHE A 208 2.25 -16.83 -1.74
N ALA A 209 1.96 -15.53 -1.64
CA ALA A 209 1.40 -14.93 -0.43
C ALA A 209 0.03 -15.49 -0.06
N ILE A 210 -0.72 -16.02 -1.04
CA ILE A 210 -2.06 -16.60 -0.89
C ILE A 210 -2.10 -17.68 0.20
N LEU A 211 -1.01 -18.44 0.37
CA LEU A 211 -0.97 -19.59 1.27
C LEU A 211 -0.89 -19.21 2.76
N ARG A 212 -0.25 -18.09 3.12
CA ARG A 212 -0.02 -17.70 4.53
C ARG A 212 -0.83 -16.48 4.93
N LYS A 213 -1.64 -16.61 6.00
CA LYS A 213 -2.55 -15.54 6.50
C LYS A 213 -1.84 -14.20 6.71
N ARG A 214 -0.61 -14.23 7.25
CA ARG A 214 0.24 -13.06 7.47
C ARG A 214 0.71 -12.39 6.17
N ARG A 215 1.21 -13.17 5.21
CA ARG A 215 1.66 -12.64 3.91
C ARG A 215 0.50 -12.06 3.10
N ARG A 216 -0.71 -12.63 3.23
CA ARG A 216 -1.93 -12.06 2.63
C ARG A 216 -2.24 -10.66 3.15
N ALA A 217 -2.11 -10.43 4.45
CA ALA A 217 -2.41 -9.12 5.05
C ALA A 217 -1.44 -8.04 4.56
N GLU A 218 -0.17 -8.38 4.47
CA GLU A 218 0.85 -7.48 3.93
C GLU A 218 0.66 -7.20 2.45
N ALA A 219 0.48 -8.27 1.66
CA ALA A 219 0.22 -8.14 0.24
C ALA A 219 -1.01 -7.27 -0.02
N LYS A 220 -2.06 -7.40 0.81
CA LYS A 220 -3.24 -6.54 0.77
C LYS A 220 -2.88 -5.06 0.95
N LEU A 221 -1.98 -4.71 1.87
CA LEU A 221 -1.61 -3.30 2.11
C LEU A 221 -0.86 -2.71 0.91
N TYR A 222 0.13 -3.42 0.36
CA TYR A 222 0.85 -2.94 -0.82
C TYR A 222 0.01 -2.96 -2.09
N LEU A 223 -0.90 -3.91 -2.24
CA LEU A 223 -1.84 -3.93 -3.35
C LEU A 223 -2.84 -2.77 -3.24
N GLN A 224 -3.32 -2.45 -2.02
CA GLN A 224 -4.14 -1.25 -1.80
C GLN A 224 -3.39 0.01 -2.23
N PHE A 225 -2.11 0.13 -1.89
CA PHE A 225 -1.26 1.24 -2.31
C PHE A 225 -1.10 1.30 -3.83
N GLY A 226 -0.73 0.17 -4.46
CA GLY A 226 -0.60 0.07 -5.91
C GLY A 226 -1.88 0.49 -6.61
N VAL A 227 -3.04 -0.04 -6.18
CA VAL A 227 -4.34 0.33 -6.73
C VAL A 227 -4.61 1.83 -6.65
N TRP A 228 -4.22 2.52 -5.57
CA TRP A 228 -4.45 3.97 -5.48
C TRP A 228 -3.66 4.75 -6.53
N PHE A 229 -2.40 4.37 -6.73
CA PHE A 229 -1.55 4.99 -7.76
C PHE A 229 -1.99 4.60 -9.16
N THR A 230 -2.31 3.32 -9.40
CA THR A 230 -2.81 2.90 -10.71
C THR A 230 -4.11 3.61 -11.07
N ILE A 231 -5.06 3.74 -10.14
CA ILE A 231 -6.28 4.51 -10.37
C ILE A 231 -5.97 5.97 -10.70
N LEU A 232 -5.04 6.57 -9.94
CA LEU A 232 -4.62 7.96 -10.18
C LEU A 232 -4.03 8.13 -11.59
N PHE A 233 -3.09 7.26 -11.98
CA PHE A 233 -2.46 7.30 -13.30
C PHE A 233 -3.46 7.01 -14.41
N THR A 234 -4.29 5.98 -14.26
CA THR A 234 -5.36 5.69 -15.24
C THR A 234 -6.33 6.85 -15.43
N VAL A 235 -6.63 7.64 -14.39
CA VAL A 235 -7.42 8.86 -14.55
C VAL A 235 -6.66 9.89 -15.40
N PHE A 236 -5.36 10.08 -15.16
CA PHE A 236 -4.54 10.95 -16.01
C PHE A 236 -4.48 10.44 -17.45
N ASP A 237 -4.27 9.15 -17.66
CA ASP A 237 -4.23 8.51 -18.99
C ASP A 237 -5.56 8.70 -19.73
N ILE A 238 -6.70 8.56 -19.03
CA ILE A 238 -8.03 8.81 -19.62
C ILE A 238 -8.22 10.27 -19.98
N ILE A 239 -7.79 11.20 -19.12
CA ILE A 239 -7.88 12.64 -19.40
C ILE A 239 -7.03 12.99 -20.62
N GLU A 240 -5.80 12.49 -20.68
CA GLU A 240 -4.90 12.67 -21.82
C GLU A 240 -5.49 12.07 -23.10
N ALA A 241 -5.97 10.83 -23.04
CA ALA A 241 -6.61 10.15 -24.15
C ALA A 241 -7.85 10.91 -24.67
N SER A 242 -8.65 11.49 -23.76
CA SER A 242 -9.82 12.31 -24.09
C SER A 242 -9.50 13.65 -24.74
N SER A 243 -8.28 14.16 -24.53
CA SER A 243 -7.77 15.36 -25.19
C SER A 243 -7.14 15.07 -26.57
N GLY A 244 -6.89 13.79 -26.87
CA GLY A 244 -6.42 13.29 -28.16
C GLY A 244 -7.47 12.44 -28.89
N THR A 245 -7.03 11.67 -29.89
CA THR A 245 -7.89 10.75 -30.68
C THR A 245 -7.88 9.31 -30.12
N GLY A 246 -7.43 9.12 -28.88
CA GLY A 246 -7.23 7.82 -28.26
C GLY A 246 -8.48 7.34 -27.52
N GLY A 247 -9.12 6.27 -28.00
CA GLY A 247 -10.13 5.54 -27.23
C GLY A 247 -9.52 4.67 -26.12
N PHE A 248 -10.36 3.99 -25.34
CA PHE A 248 -9.92 2.95 -24.41
C PHE A 248 -9.30 1.78 -25.21
N THR A 249 -7.97 1.67 -25.21
CA THR A 249 -7.21 0.66 -25.96
C THR A 249 -6.76 -0.50 -25.07
N PHE A 250 -6.40 -1.62 -25.71
CA PHE A 250 -5.72 -2.73 -25.04
C PHE A 250 -4.41 -2.29 -24.35
N SER A 251 -3.73 -1.26 -24.85
CA SER A 251 -2.52 -0.71 -24.22
C SER A 251 -2.80 -0.13 -22.83
N LEU A 252 -3.89 0.63 -22.64
CA LEU A 252 -4.26 1.19 -21.34
C LEU A 252 -4.48 0.09 -20.29
N VAL A 253 -5.10 -1.01 -20.71
CA VAL A 253 -5.28 -2.20 -19.86
C VAL A 253 -3.92 -2.79 -19.49
N GLN A 254 -3.03 -2.99 -20.45
CA GLN A 254 -1.68 -3.51 -20.19
C GLN A 254 -0.89 -2.58 -19.24
N ASP A 255 -0.92 -1.28 -19.47
CA ASP A 255 -0.22 -0.27 -18.67
C ASP A 255 -0.76 -0.24 -17.24
N PHE A 256 -2.07 -0.39 -17.06
CA PHE A 256 -2.69 -0.56 -15.75
C PHE A 256 -2.07 -1.75 -14.99
N TYR A 257 -2.02 -2.94 -15.60
CA TYR A 257 -1.49 -4.14 -14.93
C TYR A 257 -0.01 -4.02 -14.65
N MET A 258 0.77 -3.58 -15.64
CA MET A 258 2.21 -3.41 -15.49
C MET A 258 2.52 -2.42 -14.37
N THR A 259 1.82 -1.28 -14.34
CA THR A 259 1.94 -0.30 -13.28
C THR A 259 1.57 -0.88 -11.92
N LEU A 260 0.44 -1.57 -11.81
CA LEU A 260 -0.03 -2.14 -10.55
C LEU A 260 0.95 -3.19 -10.00
N PHE A 261 1.37 -4.14 -10.84
CA PHE A 261 2.25 -5.23 -10.43
C PHE A 261 3.67 -4.75 -10.17
N ALA A 262 4.22 -3.86 -11.01
CA ALA A 262 5.54 -3.28 -10.78
C ALA A 262 5.56 -2.41 -9.52
N THR A 263 4.54 -1.57 -9.32
CA THR A 263 4.40 -0.78 -8.09
C THR A 263 4.40 -1.70 -6.88
N TYR A 264 3.58 -2.74 -6.90
CA TYR A 264 3.54 -3.71 -5.82
C TYR A 264 4.90 -4.41 -5.59
N ALA A 265 5.54 -4.88 -6.66
CA ALA A 265 6.79 -5.63 -6.63
C ALA A 265 7.94 -4.84 -6.02
N PHE A 266 8.05 -3.54 -6.35
CA PHE A 266 9.13 -2.68 -5.89
C PHE A 266 8.80 -1.90 -4.60
N ALA A 267 7.53 -1.51 -4.41
CA ALA A 267 7.11 -0.84 -3.17
C ALA A 267 7.18 -1.77 -1.95
N ALA A 268 6.91 -3.06 -2.10
CA ALA A 268 6.92 -4.02 -1.01
C ALA A 268 8.30 -4.14 -0.30
N PRO A 269 9.42 -4.43 -0.99
CA PRO A 269 10.74 -4.49 -0.37
C PRO A 269 11.19 -3.14 0.18
N ILE A 270 11.05 -2.07 -0.61
CA ILE A 270 11.49 -0.72 -0.23
C ILE A 270 10.73 -0.22 1.00
N GLY A 271 9.39 -0.29 0.95
CA GLY A 271 8.54 0.12 2.06
C GLY A 271 8.81 -0.70 3.33
N ALA A 272 9.07 -2.00 3.20
CA ALA A 272 9.37 -2.85 4.35
C ALA A 272 10.65 -2.44 5.07
N ILE A 273 11.71 -2.16 4.29
CA ILE A 273 13.00 -1.75 4.81
C ILE A 273 12.90 -0.40 5.51
N LEU A 274 12.24 0.58 4.88
CA LEU A 274 12.11 1.91 5.45
C LEU A 274 11.27 1.88 6.73
N ASN A 275 10.10 1.25 6.71
CA ASN A 275 9.24 1.15 7.90
C ASN A 275 9.93 0.38 9.03
N LYS A 276 10.71 -0.65 8.72
CA LYS A 276 11.52 -1.34 9.74
C LYS A 276 12.51 -0.40 10.41
N HIS A 277 13.22 0.43 9.66
CA HIS A 277 14.21 1.35 10.25
C HIS A 277 13.58 2.52 11.00
N VAL A 278 12.39 2.95 10.59
CA VAL A 278 11.54 3.87 11.38
C VAL A 278 11.18 3.23 12.72
N LEU A 279 10.73 1.97 12.73
CA LEU A 279 10.34 1.25 13.94
C LEU A 279 11.50 0.88 14.86
N LEU A 280 12.71 0.73 14.32
CA LEU A 280 13.94 0.58 15.10
C LEU A 280 14.44 1.91 15.68
N GLN A 281 13.67 2.99 15.53
CA GLN A 281 14.00 4.34 16.02
C GLN A 281 15.40 4.80 15.59
N ARG A 282 15.84 4.41 14.39
CA ARG A 282 17.14 4.83 13.85
C ARG A 282 17.13 6.33 13.58
N SER A 283 18.32 6.93 13.60
CA SER A 283 18.47 8.34 13.24
C SER A 283 17.93 8.59 11.84
N ASP A 284 17.34 9.77 11.65
CA ASP A 284 16.77 10.19 10.37
C ASP A 284 17.78 10.02 9.23
N ARG A 285 19.07 10.32 9.50
CA ARG A 285 20.17 10.14 8.54
C ARG A 285 20.21 8.74 7.94
N VAL A 286 19.98 7.68 8.73
CA VAL A 286 19.99 6.30 8.23
C VAL A 286 18.85 6.08 7.22
N ILE A 287 17.66 6.58 7.53
CA ILE A 287 16.49 6.44 6.67
C ILE A 287 16.69 7.25 5.38
N TRP A 288 17.23 8.47 5.48
CA TRP A 288 17.60 9.28 4.32
C TRP A 288 18.64 8.62 3.44
N VAL A 289 19.69 8.02 4.02
CA VAL A 289 20.71 7.29 3.27
C VAL A 289 20.12 6.08 2.56
N LEU A 290 19.31 5.25 3.24
CA LEU A 290 18.65 4.11 2.61
C LEU A 290 17.74 4.53 1.45
N SER A 291 16.93 5.56 1.65
CA SER A 291 16.09 6.15 0.60
C SER A 291 16.94 6.68 -0.56
N GLY A 292 18.03 7.40 -0.27
CA GLY A 292 18.97 7.91 -1.26
C GLY A 292 19.63 6.81 -2.07
N VAL A 293 19.98 5.68 -1.44
CA VAL A 293 20.49 4.49 -2.14
C VAL A 293 19.47 3.94 -3.13
N ALA A 294 18.21 3.75 -2.73
CA ALA A 294 17.19 3.30 -3.67
C ALA A 294 17.00 4.29 -4.84
N VAL A 295 16.89 5.59 -4.55
CA VAL A 295 16.71 6.63 -5.58
C VAL A 295 17.90 6.70 -6.54
N LEU A 296 19.13 6.66 -6.02
CA LEU A 296 20.35 6.65 -6.83
C LEU A 296 20.34 5.47 -7.81
N PHE A 297 19.97 4.28 -7.33
CA PHE A 297 19.94 3.08 -8.16
C PHE A 297 18.79 3.10 -9.17
N ILE A 298 17.65 3.70 -8.84
CA ILE A 298 16.59 3.98 -9.82
C ILE A 298 17.13 4.87 -10.94
N VAL A 299 17.72 6.01 -10.58
CA VAL A 299 18.21 7.02 -11.55
C VAL A 299 19.34 6.47 -12.43
N THR A 300 20.35 5.83 -11.83
CA THR A 300 21.45 5.21 -12.58
C THR A 300 20.98 4.07 -13.48
N SER A 301 19.86 3.42 -13.16
CA SER A 301 19.27 2.39 -14.02
C SER A 301 18.22 2.95 -14.99
N LEU A 302 17.98 4.27 -15.01
CA LEU A 302 17.18 4.95 -16.04
C LEU A 302 18.02 5.50 -17.20
N PHE A 303 19.25 5.94 -16.93
CA PHE A 303 20.23 6.45 -17.91
C PHE A 303 21.26 5.39 -18.27
#